data_AF-A0A9P6V134-F1
#
_entry.id   AF-A0A9P6V134-F1
#
_cell.length_a   1.000
_cell.length_b   1.000
_cell.length_c   1.000
_cell.angle_alpha   90.00
_cell.angle_beta   90.00
_cell.angle_gamma   90.00
#
_symmetry.space_group_name_H-M   'P 1'
#
loop_
_entity.id
_entity.type
_entity.pdbx_description
1 polymer ?
#
loop_
_entity_poly.entity_id
_entity_poly.type
_entity_poly.pdbx_seq_one_letter_code
_entity_poly.pdbx_strand_id
1 'polypeptide(L)'
;MAHDALQVVKDGKLVIKPQSSEKEYYRWMENINDWCISRQIWWGHRIPAYFVRLAGEEQDFDDGQFWVCGRSEEAARESAEKKFPGKTFTLEQDPDVLDTWFSSGLWPFSIMGWPEKTADFEKFYPTSLLETGWDILFFWVARMVMLGIKLTGEVPFSEVYCHALVRDAQGRKMSKSLGNVIDPIDVIEGISLQALHDKLRVGNLDPREIIKAEKGQKMDFPNGIPECGTDALRFCLGAYSAFGKDINLDIMRVDGYRKFCNKLWNATRFALLKLEDGFLPTATAAKSGRESLAERWILNKLNVAAVEVNDQLGQRNFMKATDAIYKFW
;
A
#
# COMPACT_ATOMS: atom_id res chain seq x y z
N MET A 1 15.42 4.55 -18.90
CA MET A 1 14.41 4.13 -17.91
C MET A 1 15.05 3.83 -16.57
N ALA A 2 15.74 2.69 -16.39
CA ALA A 2 16.33 2.35 -15.08
C ALA A 2 17.39 3.35 -14.62
N HIS A 3 18.25 3.81 -15.53
CA HIS A 3 19.23 4.86 -15.26
C HIS A 3 18.58 6.16 -14.76
N ASP A 4 17.53 6.64 -15.42
CA ASP A 4 16.83 7.88 -15.04
C ASP A 4 16.15 7.72 -13.67
N ALA A 5 15.55 6.55 -13.42
CA ALA A 5 14.92 6.22 -12.15
C ALA A 5 15.93 6.13 -10.99
N LEU A 6 17.15 5.65 -11.24
CA LEU A 6 18.26 5.72 -10.28
C LEU A 6 18.71 7.17 -10.03
N GLN A 7 18.83 7.96 -11.10
CA GLN A 7 19.36 9.30 -11.01
C GLN A 7 18.47 10.22 -10.16
N VAL A 8 17.14 10.11 -10.27
CA VAL A 8 16.23 10.93 -9.47
C VAL A 8 16.31 10.67 -7.97
N VAL A 9 16.70 9.46 -7.55
CA VAL A 9 16.97 9.14 -6.14
C VAL A 9 18.33 9.71 -5.72
N LYS A 10 19.37 9.54 -6.56
CA LYS A 10 20.71 10.10 -6.31
C LYS A 10 20.70 11.63 -6.21
N ASP A 11 19.87 12.30 -7.01
CA ASP A 11 19.70 13.75 -7.01
C ASP A 11 18.80 14.25 -5.87
N GLY A 12 18.19 13.35 -5.09
CA GLY A 12 17.28 13.71 -4.00
C GLY A 12 15.90 14.19 -4.45
N LYS A 13 15.55 14.08 -5.75
CA LYS A 13 14.20 14.39 -6.25
C LYS A 13 13.16 13.37 -5.79
N LEU A 14 13.59 12.13 -5.53
CA LEU A 14 12.81 11.07 -4.92
C LEU A 14 13.52 10.59 -3.66
N VAL A 15 12.86 10.69 -2.52
CA VAL A 15 13.36 10.16 -1.24
C VAL A 15 12.67 8.84 -0.92
N ILE A 16 13.43 7.78 -0.71
CA ILE A 16 12.91 6.46 -0.30
C ILE A 16 13.25 6.22 1.16
N LYS A 17 12.24 5.99 2.00
CA LYS A 17 12.38 5.66 3.42
C LYS A 17 11.79 4.28 3.72
N PRO A 18 12.35 3.54 4.69
CA PRO A 18 13.61 3.82 5.38
C PRO A 18 14.84 3.62 4.48
N GLN A 19 16.02 4.02 4.96
CA GLN A 19 17.29 3.90 4.21
C GLN A 19 17.60 2.46 3.78
N SER A 20 17.10 1.44 4.48
CA SER A 20 17.23 0.04 4.03
C SER A 20 16.51 -0.22 2.71
N SER A 21 15.32 0.35 2.52
CA SER A 21 14.56 0.24 1.28
C SER A 21 15.22 1.00 0.14
N GLU A 22 15.81 2.17 0.42
CA GLU A 22 16.63 2.90 -0.55
C GLU A 22 17.81 2.06 -1.06
N LYS A 23 18.55 1.40 -0.15
CA LYS A 23 19.65 0.49 -0.52
C LYS A 23 19.17 -0.68 -1.37
N GLU A 24 18.01 -1.25 -1.06
CA GLU A 24 17.40 -2.31 -1.87
C GLU A 24 16.99 -1.81 -3.26
N TYR A 25 16.44 -0.60 -3.34
CA TYR A 25 16.11 0.04 -4.61
C TYR A 25 17.35 0.17 -5.50
N TYR A 26 18.46 0.69 -4.97
CA TYR A 26 19.73 0.78 -5.71
C TYR A 26 20.18 -0.59 -6.23
N ARG A 27 20.26 -1.59 -5.33
CA ARG A 27 20.71 -2.94 -5.70
C ARG A 27 19.90 -3.54 -6.83
N TRP A 28 18.58 -3.37 -6.81
CA TRP A 28 17.69 -3.90 -7.84
C TRP A 28 17.84 -3.14 -9.16
N MET A 29 17.84 -1.82 -9.09
CA MET A 29 17.82 -0.96 -10.28
C MET A 29 19.16 -0.93 -11.02
N GLU A 30 20.27 -1.17 -10.34
CA GLU A 30 21.60 -1.29 -10.97
C GLU A 30 21.78 -2.60 -11.75
N ASN A 31 21.01 -3.64 -11.42
CA ASN A 31 21.15 -4.98 -12.02
C ASN A 31 19.88 -5.43 -12.77
N ILE A 32 19.01 -4.49 -13.12
CA ILE A 32 17.74 -4.80 -13.79
C ILE A 32 18.00 -5.26 -15.24
N ASN A 33 17.25 -6.27 -15.68
CA ASN A 33 17.25 -6.77 -17.06
C ASN A 33 15.94 -6.37 -17.76
N ASP A 34 15.90 -6.61 -19.06
CA ASP A 34 14.70 -6.42 -19.87
C ASP A 34 13.51 -7.17 -19.27
N TRP A 35 12.37 -6.48 -19.24
CA TRP A 35 11.15 -6.97 -18.64
C TRP A 35 10.25 -7.56 -19.73
N CYS A 36 10.04 -8.87 -19.67
CA CYS A 36 9.01 -9.52 -20.46
C CYS A 36 7.63 -9.06 -19.97
N ILE A 37 6.94 -8.25 -20.77
CA ILE A 37 5.63 -7.66 -20.46
C ILE A 37 4.44 -8.51 -20.94
N SER A 38 4.64 -9.54 -21.76
CA SER A 38 3.56 -10.40 -22.24
C SER A 38 3.29 -11.58 -21.31
N ARG A 39 2.04 -12.04 -21.24
CA ARG A 39 1.60 -13.15 -20.40
C ARG A 39 0.57 -14.00 -21.15
N GLN A 40 0.78 -15.32 -21.14
CA GLN A 40 -0.14 -16.31 -21.70
C GLN A 40 -1.23 -16.68 -20.69
N ILE A 41 -2.03 -15.69 -20.27
CA ILE A 41 -3.14 -15.85 -19.33
C ILE A 41 -4.39 -15.14 -19.87
N TRP A 42 -5.57 -15.53 -19.37
CA TRP A 42 -6.84 -14.99 -19.89
C TRP A 42 -7.21 -13.62 -19.31
N TRP A 43 -6.68 -13.29 -18.12
CA TRP A 43 -7.04 -12.06 -17.43
C TRP A 43 -5.92 -11.02 -17.55
N GLY A 44 -6.20 -9.95 -18.28
CA GLY A 44 -5.30 -8.82 -18.46
C GLY A 44 -5.72 -7.95 -19.63
N HIS A 45 -4.97 -6.88 -19.89
CA HIS A 45 -5.22 -6.02 -21.04
C HIS A 45 -4.58 -6.65 -22.27
N ARG A 46 -5.36 -7.00 -23.30
CA ARG A 46 -4.80 -7.57 -24.55
C ARG A 46 -3.79 -6.61 -25.16
N ILE A 47 -2.66 -7.16 -25.59
CA ILE A 47 -1.60 -6.36 -26.21
C ILE A 47 -2.15 -5.78 -27.52
N PRO A 48 -2.03 -4.46 -27.77
CA PRO A 48 -2.50 -3.82 -29.00
C PRO A 48 -1.52 -4.06 -30.18
N ALA A 49 -1.10 -5.31 -30.35
CA ALA A 49 -0.22 -5.78 -31.42
C ALA A 49 -0.99 -6.78 -32.30
N TYR A 50 -0.76 -6.71 -33.60
CA TYR A 50 -1.49 -7.46 -34.62
C TYR A 50 -0.49 -8.07 -35.61
N PHE A 51 -0.63 -9.37 -35.82
CA PHE A 51 0.08 -10.10 -36.86
C PHE A 51 -0.61 -9.86 -38.19
N VAL A 52 0.16 -9.46 -39.20
CA VAL A 52 -0.30 -9.20 -40.56
C VAL A 52 -0.14 -10.46 -41.38
N ARG A 53 -1.24 -11.17 -41.60
CA ARG A 53 -1.27 -12.41 -42.38
C ARG A 53 -1.49 -12.08 -43.86
N LEU A 54 -0.41 -12.12 -44.64
CA LEU A 54 -0.42 -11.84 -46.08
C LEU A 54 -1.06 -13.01 -46.85
N ALA A 55 -1.92 -12.70 -47.81
CA ALA A 55 -2.59 -13.71 -48.61
C ALA A 55 -1.60 -14.46 -49.51
N GLY A 56 -1.54 -15.79 -49.35
CA GLY A 56 -0.72 -16.66 -50.21
C GLY A 56 0.75 -16.77 -49.81
N GLU A 57 1.15 -16.23 -48.65
CA GLU A 57 2.50 -16.34 -48.11
C GLU A 57 2.48 -17.17 -46.82
N GLU A 58 3.38 -18.15 -46.69
CA GLU A 58 3.65 -18.78 -45.40
C GLU A 58 4.55 -17.86 -44.60
N GLN A 59 4.09 -17.48 -43.40
CA GLN A 59 4.77 -16.54 -42.53
C GLN A 59 4.95 -17.18 -41.16
N ASP A 60 6.12 -16.96 -40.57
CA ASP A 60 6.41 -17.34 -39.20
C ASP A 60 5.79 -16.32 -38.23
N PHE A 61 5.08 -16.80 -37.22
CA PHE A 61 4.44 -15.96 -36.21
C PHE A 61 5.48 -15.28 -35.30
N ASP A 62 6.66 -15.90 -35.16
CA ASP A 62 7.76 -15.37 -34.36
C ASP A 62 8.57 -14.29 -35.11
N ASP A 63 8.26 -14.05 -36.40
CA ASP A 63 8.93 -13.04 -37.19
C ASP A 63 8.32 -11.65 -36.98
N GLY A 64 9.05 -10.83 -36.21
CA GLY A 64 8.71 -9.44 -35.90
C GLY A 64 8.45 -8.55 -37.11
N GLN A 65 8.88 -8.92 -38.32
CA GLN A 65 8.62 -8.13 -39.52
C GLN A 65 7.13 -8.11 -39.90
N PHE A 66 6.34 -9.08 -39.47
CA PHE A 66 4.90 -9.15 -39.79
C PHE A 66 4.00 -8.57 -38.71
N TRP A 67 4.56 -8.00 -37.65
CA TRP A 67 3.78 -7.38 -36.59
C TRP A 67 3.62 -5.87 -36.77
N VAL A 68 2.44 -5.35 -36.40
CA VAL A 68 2.13 -3.92 -36.30
C VAL A 68 1.38 -3.64 -34.99
N CYS A 69 1.51 -2.43 -34.45
CA CYS A 69 0.78 -2.01 -33.24
C CYS A 69 -0.28 -0.96 -33.59
N GLY A 70 -1.44 -1.02 -32.93
CA GLY A 70 -2.53 -0.07 -33.13
C GLY A 70 -3.47 0.00 -31.93
N ARG A 71 -3.86 1.21 -31.52
CA ARG A 71 -4.82 1.42 -30.41
C ARG A 71 -6.21 0.86 -30.70
N SER A 72 -6.52 0.67 -31.98
CA SER A 72 -7.69 -0.02 -32.50
C SER A 72 -7.29 -0.87 -33.72
N GLU A 73 -8.17 -1.74 -34.18
CA GLU A 73 -7.92 -2.55 -35.37
C GLU A 73 -7.77 -1.68 -36.62
N GLU A 74 -8.51 -0.56 -36.71
CA GLU A 74 -8.40 0.39 -37.82
C GLU A 74 -7.00 1.02 -37.88
N ALA A 75 -6.48 1.48 -36.74
CA ALA A 75 -5.12 2.03 -36.65
C ALA A 75 -4.04 0.98 -36.98
N ALA A 76 -4.27 -0.28 -36.59
CA ALA A 76 -3.39 -1.39 -36.95
C ALA A 76 -3.44 -1.67 -38.46
N ARG A 77 -4.62 -1.62 -39.08
CA ARG A 77 -4.81 -1.80 -40.53
C ARG A 77 -4.11 -0.72 -41.34
N GLU A 78 -4.25 0.55 -40.97
CA GLU A 78 -3.52 1.65 -41.61
C GLU A 78 -2.00 1.46 -41.52
N SER A 79 -1.52 0.94 -40.38
CA SER A 79 -0.09 0.65 -40.19
C SER A 79 0.38 -0.52 -41.06
N ALA A 80 -0.45 -1.56 -41.19
CA ALA A 80 -0.19 -2.71 -42.06
C ALA A 80 -0.18 -2.33 -43.55
N GLU A 81 -1.11 -1.50 -44.01
CA GLU A 81 -1.16 -1.01 -45.40
C GLU A 81 0.09 -0.22 -45.79
N LYS A 82 0.61 0.60 -44.87
CA LYS A 82 1.88 1.33 -45.07
C LYS A 82 3.08 0.39 -45.12
N LYS A 83 3.08 -0.67 -44.30
CA LYS A 83 4.18 -1.63 -44.22
C LYS A 83 4.20 -2.61 -45.41
N PHE A 84 3.03 -2.98 -45.92
CA PHE A 84 2.84 -3.95 -47.01
C PHE A 84 1.96 -3.37 -48.13
N PRO A 85 2.45 -2.36 -48.87
CA PRO A 85 1.66 -1.67 -49.88
C PRO A 85 1.25 -2.61 -51.02
N GLY A 86 -0.04 -2.57 -51.39
CA GLY A 86 -0.59 -3.36 -52.49
C GLY A 86 -0.74 -4.86 -52.21
N LYS A 87 -0.51 -5.31 -50.97
CA LYS A 87 -0.73 -6.69 -50.55
C LYS A 87 -2.11 -6.86 -49.92
N THR A 88 -2.75 -7.99 -50.17
CA THR A 88 -3.98 -8.40 -49.46
C THR A 88 -3.60 -9.09 -48.15
N PHE A 89 -4.23 -8.73 -47.03
CA PHE A 89 -3.92 -9.29 -45.73
C PHE A 89 -5.11 -9.36 -44.78
N THR A 90 -5.01 -10.20 -43.74
CA THR A 90 -5.85 -10.16 -42.55
C THR A 90 -5.03 -9.80 -41.31
N LEU A 91 -5.70 -9.35 -40.25
CA LEU A 91 -5.08 -9.03 -38.98
C LEU A 91 -5.48 -10.05 -37.93
N GLU A 92 -4.50 -10.48 -37.14
CA GLU A 92 -4.70 -11.36 -36.00
C GLU A 92 -4.08 -10.70 -34.76
N GLN A 93 -4.91 -10.26 -33.82
CA GLN A 93 -4.39 -9.62 -32.60
C GLN A 93 -3.67 -10.65 -31.72
N ASP A 94 -2.54 -10.24 -31.14
CA ASP A 94 -1.77 -11.03 -30.17
C ASP A 94 -2.68 -11.62 -29.07
N PRO A 95 -2.71 -12.95 -28.88
CA PRO A 95 -3.52 -13.57 -27.84
C PRO A 95 -3.03 -13.23 -26.42
N ASP A 96 -1.80 -12.75 -26.27
CA ASP A 96 -1.24 -12.41 -24.97
C ASP A 96 -1.85 -11.15 -24.36
N VAL A 97 -1.76 -11.09 -23.03
CA VAL A 97 -2.11 -9.90 -22.25
C VAL A 97 -0.88 -9.28 -21.60
N LEU A 98 -0.97 -7.99 -21.27
CA LEU A 98 0.04 -7.26 -20.54
C LEU A 98 0.15 -7.76 -19.10
N ASP A 99 1.38 -7.82 -18.60
CA ASP A 99 1.70 -8.06 -17.19
C ASP A 99 0.96 -7.07 -16.28
N THR A 100 0.39 -7.55 -15.17
CA THR A 100 -0.33 -6.72 -14.19
C THR A 100 0.54 -5.59 -13.64
N TRP A 101 1.86 -5.80 -13.57
CA TRP A 101 2.80 -4.75 -13.17
C TRP A 101 2.91 -3.61 -14.21
N PHE A 102 2.56 -3.85 -15.47
CA PHE A 102 2.51 -2.83 -16.50
C PHE A 102 1.38 -1.85 -16.25
N SER A 103 0.15 -2.33 -16.08
CA SER A 103 -1.00 -1.45 -15.82
C SER A 103 -0.89 -0.77 -14.45
N SER A 104 -0.51 -1.50 -13.40
CA SER A 104 -0.32 -0.91 -12.06
C SER A 104 0.84 0.08 -11.99
N GLY A 105 1.85 -0.07 -12.85
CA GLY A 105 2.93 0.91 -13.00
C GLY A 105 2.46 2.25 -13.59
N LEU A 106 1.30 2.30 -14.23
CA LEU A 106 0.70 3.55 -14.74
C LEU A 106 -0.14 4.29 -13.70
N TRP A 107 -0.38 3.65 -12.54
CA TRP A 107 -1.30 4.13 -11.50
C TRP A 107 -1.16 5.62 -11.14
N PRO A 108 0.04 6.19 -10.91
CA PRO A 108 0.16 7.55 -10.40
C PRO A 108 -0.45 8.64 -11.30
N PHE A 109 -0.58 8.35 -12.59
CA PHE A 109 -1.06 9.31 -13.59
C PHE A 109 -2.31 8.82 -14.32
N SER A 110 -2.48 7.51 -14.53
CA SER A 110 -3.67 6.98 -15.21
C SER A 110 -4.96 7.27 -14.46
N ILE A 111 -4.93 7.26 -13.12
CA ILE A 111 -6.11 7.56 -12.30
C ILE A 111 -6.51 9.03 -12.34
N MET A 112 -5.58 9.90 -12.75
CA MET A 112 -5.81 11.33 -12.90
C MET A 112 -6.23 11.67 -14.33
N GLY A 113 -6.56 10.68 -15.16
CA GLY A 113 -7.06 10.87 -16.51
C GLY A 113 -5.99 10.95 -17.60
N TRP A 114 -4.71 10.70 -17.29
CA TRP A 114 -3.71 10.46 -18.34
C TRP A 114 -4.15 9.30 -19.25
N PRO A 115 -4.00 9.39 -20.59
CA PRO A 115 -3.17 10.35 -21.33
C PRO A 115 -3.82 11.71 -21.62
N GLU A 116 -5.06 11.92 -21.21
CA GLU A 116 -5.73 13.21 -21.37
C GLU A 116 -5.19 14.25 -20.37
N LYS A 117 -5.18 15.52 -20.77
CA LYS A 117 -4.76 16.63 -19.90
C LYS A 117 -5.93 17.13 -19.06
N THR A 118 -6.37 16.30 -18.13
CA THR A 118 -7.46 16.66 -17.24
C THR A 118 -6.99 17.66 -16.16
N ALA A 119 -7.94 18.37 -15.55
CA ALA A 119 -7.64 19.25 -14.43
C ALA A 119 -7.04 18.50 -13.21
N ASP A 120 -7.43 17.24 -13.01
CA ASP A 120 -6.88 16.41 -11.93
C ASP A 120 -5.42 16.06 -12.18
N PHE A 121 -5.07 15.73 -13.44
CA PHE A 121 -3.68 15.48 -13.83
C PHE A 121 -2.82 16.74 -13.59
N GLU A 122 -3.27 17.90 -14.01
CA GLU A 122 -2.53 19.16 -13.83
C GLU A 122 -2.38 19.59 -12.36
N LYS A 123 -3.35 19.26 -11.50
CA LYS A 123 -3.38 19.72 -10.11
C LYS A 123 -2.74 18.76 -9.11
N PHE A 124 -2.83 17.46 -9.36
CA PHE A 124 -2.49 16.43 -8.38
C PHE A 124 -1.33 15.52 -8.80
N TYR A 125 -0.84 15.61 -10.04
CA TYR A 125 0.38 14.95 -10.47
C TYR A 125 1.52 15.97 -10.62
N PRO A 126 2.71 15.73 -10.04
CA PRO A 126 3.12 14.54 -9.28
C PRO A 126 2.64 14.58 -7.83
N THR A 127 2.55 13.41 -7.18
CA THR A 127 2.06 13.32 -5.79
C THR A 127 3.18 13.54 -4.77
N SER A 128 2.85 13.78 -3.49
CA SER A 128 3.87 14.04 -2.46
C SER A 128 4.44 12.77 -1.82
N LEU A 129 3.63 11.72 -1.66
CA LEU A 129 3.97 10.51 -0.91
C LEU A 129 3.30 9.28 -1.52
N LEU A 130 4.10 8.25 -1.75
CA LEU A 130 3.63 6.88 -1.95
C LEU A 130 3.94 6.05 -0.70
N GLU A 131 2.92 5.43 -0.11
CA GLU A 131 3.08 4.49 0.99
C GLU A 131 2.80 3.06 0.51
N THR A 132 3.66 2.11 0.86
CA THR A 132 3.49 0.70 0.49
C THR A 132 4.39 -0.24 1.30
N GLY A 133 4.17 -1.55 1.21
CA GLY A 133 5.06 -2.56 1.78
C GLY A 133 6.39 -2.62 1.03
N TRP A 134 7.48 -2.90 1.73
CA TRP A 134 8.81 -3.00 1.10
C TRP A 134 8.92 -4.13 0.06
N ASP A 135 8.05 -5.14 0.11
CA ASP A 135 8.09 -6.31 -0.79
C ASP A 135 7.75 -6.00 -2.24
N ILE A 136 6.94 -4.97 -2.50
CA ILE A 136 6.59 -4.54 -3.86
C ILE A 136 7.35 -3.30 -4.33
N LEU A 137 8.41 -2.90 -3.61
CA LEU A 137 9.29 -1.80 -3.99
C LEU A 137 9.85 -1.98 -5.42
N PHE A 138 10.31 -3.17 -5.77
CA PHE A 138 10.85 -3.43 -7.12
C PHE A 138 9.75 -3.64 -8.17
N PHE A 139 8.69 -4.37 -7.82
CA PHE A 139 7.66 -4.75 -8.78
C PHE A 139 6.71 -3.60 -9.12
N TRP A 140 6.46 -2.69 -8.17
CA TRP A 140 5.51 -1.61 -8.32
C TRP A 140 6.16 -0.24 -8.32
N VAL A 141 6.83 0.15 -7.23
CA VAL A 141 7.39 1.51 -7.07
C VAL A 141 8.40 1.80 -8.18
N ALA A 142 9.35 0.91 -8.43
CA ALA A 142 10.33 1.10 -9.49
C ALA A 142 9.68 1.19 -10.88
N ARG A 143 8.62 0.41 -11.15
CA ARG A 143 7.88 0.47 -12.42
C ARG A 143 7.15 1.81 -12.56
N MET A 144 6.52 2.30 -11.50
CA MET A 144 5.89 3.62 -11.47
C MET A 144 6.89 4.74 -11.73
N VAL A 145 8.07 4.72 -11.10
CA VAL A 145 9.11 5.73 -11.33
C VAL A 145 9.61 5.68 -12.78
N MET A 146 9.92 4.50 -13.29
CA MET A 146 10.42 4.35 -14.67
C MET A 146 9.37 4.79 -15.71
N LEU A 147 8.11 4.36 -15.55
CA LEU A 147 7.03 4.68 -16.49
C LEU A 147 6.58 6.13 -16.37
N GLY A 148 6.50 6.69 -15.16
CA GLY A 148 6.23 8.11 -14.92
C GLY A 148 7.24 8.97 -15.68
N ILE A 149 8.53 8.81 -15.40
CA ILE A 149 9.57 9.59 -16.08
C ILE A 149 9.50 9.40 -17.60
N LYS A 150 9.28 8.16 -18.08
CA LYS A 150 9.27 7.87 -19.51
C LYS A 150 8.06 8.45 -20.24
N LEU A 151 6.88 8.47 -19.61
CA LEU A 151 5.61 8.79 -20.27
C LEU A 151 5.12 10.21 -19.98
N THR A 152 5.50 10.79 -18.84
CA THR A 152 5.09 12.14 -18.42
C THR A 152 6.27 13.12 -18.37
N GLY A 153 7.50 12.62 -18.27
CA GLY A 153 8.70 13.45 -18.07
C GLY A 153 8.95 13.81 -16.60
N GLU A 154 8.10 13.37 -15.67
CA GLU A 154 8.17 13.74 -14.26
C GLU A 154 8.31 12.53 -13.33
N VAL A 155 8.86 12.77 -12.14
CA VAL A 155 8.91 11.77 -11.07
C VAL A 155 7.52 11.68 -10.46
N PRO A 156 6.88 10.49 -10.39
CA PRO A 156 5.47 10.38 -10.02
C PRO A 156 5.14 10.76 -8.56
N PHE A 157 6.15 10.74 -7.69
CA PHE A 157 6.04 11.12 -6.28
C PHE A 157 7.37 11.62 -5.73
N SER A 158 7.35 12.53 -4.75
CA SER A 158 8.57 13.04 -4.10
C SER A 158 9.11 12.16 -2.96
N GLU A 159 8.24 11.41 -2.29
CA GLU A 159 8.61 10.53 -1.17
C GLU A 159 7.99 9.13 -1.35
N VAL A 160 8.75 8.08 -1.04
CA VAL A 160 8.25 6.71 -0.86
C VAL A 160 8.49 6.32 0.59
N TYR A 161 7.43 5.89 1.28
CA TYR A 161 7.51 5.31 2.61
C TYR A 161 7.18 3.82 2.54
N CYS A 162 8.20 2.99 2.75
CA CYS A 162 8.09 1.55 2.82
C CYS A 162 7.83 1.10 4.26
N HIS A 163 6.60 0.71 4.56
CA HIS A 163 6.25 0.18 5.87
C HIS A 163 6.62 -1.31 6.01
N ALA A 164 6.70 -1.77 7.26
CA ALA A 164 6.94 -3.16 7.60
C ALA A 164 5.74 -4.06 7.22
N LEU A 165 6.01 -5.34 6.98
CA LEU A 165 4.97 -6.32 6.69
C LEU A 165 4.48 -7.00 7.97
N VAL A 166 3.17 -7.20 8.07
CA VAL A 166 2.59 -7.90 9.22
C VAL A 166 2.81 -9.41 9.07
N ARG A 167 3.30 -10.02 10.15
CA ARG A 167 3.53 -11.45 10.35
C ARG A 167 2.60 -11.95 11.44
N ASP A 168 2.41 -13.28 11.48
CA ASP A 168 1.76 -13.88 12.63
C ASP A 168 2.61 -13.72 13.90
N ALA A 169 2.05 -14.06 15.06
CA ALA A 169 2.71 -13.88 16.35
C ALA A 169 4.04 -14.68 16.44
N GLN A 170 4.19 -15.74 15.64
CA GLN A 170 5.40 -16.57 15.56
C GLN A 170 6.38 -16.11 14.46
N GLY A 171 6.11 -15.00 13.79
CA GLY A 171 6.99 -14.39 12.78
C GLY A 171 6.89 -14.97 11.37
N ARG A 172 5.93 -15.86 11.10
CA ARG A 172 5.72 -16.40 9.75
C ARG A 172 4.97 -15.40 8.88
N LYS A 173 5.21 -15.46 7.56
CA LYS A 173 4.41 -14.72 6.59
C LYS A 173 2.94 -15.12 6.77
N MET A 174 2.05 -14.14 6.92
CA MET A 174 0.62 -14.42 6.81
C MET A 174 0.30 -14.71 5.34
N SER A 175 -0.30 -15.87 5.08
CA SER A 175 -0.76 -16.21 3.74
C SER A 175 -1.99 -17.10 3.78
N LYS A 176 -2.89 -16.92 2.81
CA LYS A 176 -4.11 -17.73 2.68
C LYS A 176 -3.80 -19.22 2.59
N SER A 177 -2.66 -19.59 2.00
CA SER A 177 -2.20 -20.98 1.86
C SER A 177 -1.71 -21.64 3.15
N LEU A 178 -1.38 -20.85 4.19
CA LEU A 178 -0.92 -21.36 5.49
C LEU A 178 -2.02 -21.33 6.55
N GLY A 179 -3.19 -20.76 6.25
CA GLY A 179 -4.31 -20.64 7.19
C GLY A 179 -4.01 -19.74 8.40
N ASN A 180 -2.91 -19.00 8.39
CA ASN A 180 -2.47 -18.14 9.50
C ASN A 180 -2.81 -16.65 9.28
N VAL A 181 -3.75 -16.36 8.38
CA VAL A 181 -4.24 -15.00 8.16
C VAL A 181 -5.22 -14.66 9.27
N ILE A 182 -4.98 -13.55 9.94
CA ILE A 182 -5.95 -12.93 10.84
C ILE A 182 -6.72 -11.88 10.05
N ASP A 183 -8.03 -12.05 9.94
CA ASP A 183 -8.90 -11.07 9.31
C ASP A 183 -8.99 -9.82 10.22
N PRO A 184 -8.69 -8.61 9.73
CA PRO A 184 -8.82 -7.40 10.55
C PRO A 184 -10.24 -7.20 11.09
N ILE A 185 -11.28 -7.68 10.38
CA ILE A 185 -12.66 -7.58 10.86
C ILE A 185 -12.87 -8.48 12.09
N ASP A 186 -12.27 -9.67 12.11
CA ASP A 186 -12.34 -10.57 13.26
C ASP A 186 -11.69 -9.97 14.51
N VAL A 187 -10.68 -9.12 14.34
CA VAL A 187 -10.07 -8.38 15.45
C VAL A 187 -10.95 -7.21 15.89
N ILE A 188 -11.60 -6.52 14.95
CA ILE A 188 -12.48 -5.39 15.24
C ILE A 188 -13.72 -5.84 15.99
N GLU A 189 -14.44 -6.82 15.45
CA GLU A 189 -15.76 -7.27 15.91
C GLU A 189 -15.68 -8.43 16.91
N GLY A 190 -14.54 -9.12 16.97
CA GLY A 190 -14.38 -10.35 17.72
C GLY A 190 -14.94 -11.55 16.98
N ILE A 191 -14.41 -12.74 17.28
CA ILE A 191 -14.84 -13.99 16.67
C ILE A 191 -14.60 -15.16 17.62
N SER A 192 -15.53 -16.10 17.66
CA SER A 192 -15.37 -17.32 18.46
C SER A 192 -14.34 -18.27 17.83
N LEU A 193 -13.70 -19.11 18.65
CA LEU A 193 -12.77 -20.13 18.16
C LEU A 193 -13.42 -21.07 17.13
N GLN A 194 -14.69 -21.43 17.33
CA GLN A 194 -15.41 -22.29 16.38
C GLN A 194 -15.57 -21.61 15.02
N ALA A 195 -15.97 -20.34 14.99
CA ALA A 195 -16.12 -19.60 13.74
C ALA A 195 -14.77 -19.39 13.03
N LEU A 196 -13.67 -19.21 13.77
CA LEU A 196 -12.31 -19.21 13.21
C LEU A 196 -11.97 -20.53 12.52
N HIS A 197 -12.28 -21.67 13.15
CA HIS A 197 -12.09 -22.99 12.54
C HIS A 197 -12.97 -23.18 11.30
N ASP A 198 -14.22 -22.72 11.33
CA ASP A 198 -15.14 -22.85 10.21
C ASP A 198 -14.65 -22.07 8.98
N LYS A 199 -14.05 -20.88 9.17
CA LYS A 199 -13.42 -20.10 8.08
C LYS A 199 -12.27 -20.85 7.40
N LEU A 200 -11.51 -21.67 8.12
CA LEU A 200 -10.44 -22.49 7.51
C LEU A 200 -10.98 -23.53 6.52
N ARG A 201 -12.25 -23.93 6.66
CA ARG A 201 -12.89 -24.96 5.82
C ARG A 201 -13.57 -24.40 4.57
N VAL A 202 -13.73 -23.08 4.47
CA VAL A 202 -14.31 -22.41 3.29
C VAL A 202 -13.30 -22.31 2.13
N GLY A 203 -12.00 -22.28 2.44
CA GLY A 203 -10.93 -22.11 1.46
C GLY A 203 -10.39 -23.42 0.88
N ASN A 204 -9.55 -23.30 -0.16
CA ASN A 204 -8.81 -24.41 -0.77
C ASN A 204 -7.50 -24.70 -0.02
N LEU A 205 -7.56 -24.85 1.30
CA LEU A 205 -6.40 -25.18 2.13
C LEU A 205 -6.09 -26.69 2.07
N ASP A 206 -4.80 -27.04 2.09
CA ASP A 206 -4.40 -28.44 2.26
C ASP A 206 -4.91 -28.96 3.61
N PRO A 207 -5.51 -30.16 3.69
CA PRO A 207 -6.00 -30.72 4.95
C PRO A 207 -4.96 -30.74 6.08
N ARG A 208 -3.67 -30.90 5.77
CA ARG A 208 -2.59 -30.86 6.76
C ARG A 208 -2.40 -29.46 7.34
N GLU A 209 -2.51 -28.43 6.51
CA GLU A 209 -2.42 -27.04 6.96
C GLU A 209 -3.65 -26.63 7.77
N ILE A 210 -4.85 -27.18 7.47
CA ILE A 210 -6.05 -26.97 8.30
C ILE A 210 -5.80 -27.46 9.74
N ILE A 211 -5.35 -28.70 9.92
CA ILE A 211 -5.09 -29.27 11.25
C ILE A 211 -4.06 -28.43 12.02
N LYS A 212 -3.02 -27.98 11.31
CA LYS A 212 -1.96 -27.14 11.89
C LYS A 212 -2.47 -25.75 12.27
N ALA A 213 -3.29 -25.14 11.42
CA ALA A 213 -3.90 -23.83 11.65
C ALA A 213 -4.89 -23.88 12.81
N GLU A 214 -5.76 -24.90 12.89
CA GLU A 214 -6.67 -25.10 14.03
C GLU A 214 -5.91 -25.25 15.34
N LYS A 215 -4.82 -26.05 15.34
CA LYS A 215 -3.96 -26.17 16.53
C LYS A 215 -3.35 -24.82 16.91
N GLY A 216 -2.88 -24.05 15.93
CA GLY A 216 -2.34 -22.69 16.14
C GLY A 216 -3.38 -21.75 16.74
N GLN A 217 -4.54 -21.63 16.10
CA GLN A 217 -5.65 -20.79 16.56
C GLN A 217 -6.12 -21.16 17.97
N LYS A 218 -6.16 -22.45 18.31
CA LYS A 218 -6.52 -22.90 19.66
C LYS A 218 -5.49 -22.52 20.72
N MET A 219 -4.20 -22.48 20.37
CA MET A 219 -3.13 -22.05 21.28
C MET A 219 -3.13 -20.53 21.44
N ASP A 220 -3.27 -19.80 20.35
CA ASP A 220 -3.17 -18.34 20.33
C ASP A 220 -4.47 -17.68 20.82
N PHE A 221 -5.62 -18.27 20.51
CA PHE A 221 -6.97 -17.76 20.76
C PHE A 221 -7.88 -18.84 21.38
N PRO A 222 -7.57 -19.36 22.59
CA PRO A 222 -8.32 -20.47 23.18
C PRO A 222 -9.82 -20.20 23.37
N ASN A 223 -10.21 -18.93 23.51
CA ASN A 223 -11.59 -18.47 23.64
C ASN A 223 -12.09 -17.73 22.39
N GLY A 224 -11.35 -17.77 21.28
CA GLY A 224 -11.53 -16.87 20.14
C GLY A 224 -10.80 -15.55 20.29
N ILE A 225 -10.95 -14.67 19.30
CA ILE A 225 -10.40 -13.32 19.31
C ILE A 225 -11.41 -12.39 19.98
N PRO A 226 -11.01 -11.63 21.02
CA PRO A 226 -11.89 -10.65 21.64
C PRO A 226 -12.17 -9.49 20.68
N GLU A 227 -13.37 -8.92 20.77
CA GLU A 227 -13.72 -7.67 20.10
C GLU A 227 -12.74 -6.56 20.56
N CYS A 228 -11.89 -6.05 19.67
CA CYS A 228 -10.92 -5.02 20.03
C CYS A 228 -11.36 -3.61 19.61
N GLY A 229 -12.16 -3.51 18.55
CA GLY A 229 -12.53 -2.25 17.92
C GLY A 229 -11.46 -1.67 17.00
N THR A 230 -11.90 -0.82 16.07
CA THR A 230 -11.07 -0.24 15.01
C THR A 230 -9.94 0.64 15.55
N ASP A 231 -10.22 1.46 16.56
CA ASP A 231 -9.22 2.39 17.11
C ASP A 231 -8.07 1.66 17.80
N ALA A 232 -8.37 0.58 18.54
CA ALA A 232 -7.35 -0.24 19.18
C ALA A 232 -6.43 -0.90 18.15
N LEU A 233 -7.00 -1.44 17.06
CA LEU A 233 -6.23 -2.04 15.97
C LEU A 233 -5.31 -1.00 15.30
N ARG A 234 -5.86 0.17 14.94
CA ARG A 234 -5.09 1.25 14.28
C ARG A 234 -3.98 1.78 15.19
N PHE A 235 -4.28 2.02 16.47
CA PHE A 235 -3.30 2.49 17.44
C PHE A 235 -2.19 1.45 17.64
N CYS A 236 -2.55 0.16 17.71
CA CYS A 236 -1.59 -0.93 17.81
C CYS A 236 -0.64 -0.98 16.62
N LEU A 237 -1.16 -0.89 15.38
CA LEU A 237 -0.33 -0.89 14.17
C LEU A 237 0.59 0.35 14.09
N GLY A 238 0.09 1.52 14.51
CA GLY A 238 0.92 2.72 14.67
C GLY A 238 2.05 2.50 15.69
N ALA A 239 1.75 1.88 16.82
CA ALA A 239 2.72 1.54 17.86
C ALA A 239 3.72 0.44 17.46
N TYR A 240 3.38 -0.37 16.45
CA TYR A 240 4.28 -1.37 15.87
C TYR A 240 5.15 -0.85 14.74
N SER A 241 4.92 0.38 14.25
CA SER A 241 5.60 0.95 13.08
C SER A 241 7.10 1.30 13.32
N ALA A 242 7.78 0.58 14.20
CA ALA A 242 9.21 0.65 14.39
C ALA A 242 9.94 0.37 13.07
N PHE A 243 11.13 0.94 12.91
CA PHE A 243 12.00 0.67 11.76
C PHE A 243 12.42 -0.80 11.75
N GLY A 244 11.69 -1.62 10.99
CA GLY A 244 11.92 -3.05 10.80
C GLY A 244 11.26 -3.49 9.51
N LYS A 245 11.70 -4.64 8.96
CA LYS A 245 11.05 -5.22 7.78
C LYS A 245 9.70 -5.85 8.13
N ASP A 246 9.56 -6.36 9.34
CA ASP A 246 8.43 -7.19 9.73
C ASP A 246 7.91 -6.80 11.11
N ILE A 247 6.60 -6.93 11.29
CA ILE A 247 5.88 -6.74 12.55
C ILE A 247 5.21 -8.06 12.91
N ASN A 248 5.55 -8.64 14.06
CA ASN A 248 4.80 -9.77 14.60
C ASN A 248 3.58 -9.23 15.34
N LEU A 249 2.40 -9.42 14.75
CA LEU A 249 1.16 -8.91 15.34
C LEU A 249 0.72 -9.80 16.50
N ASP A 250 0.62 -9.21 17.67
CA ASP A 250 0.02 -9.82 18.85
C ASP A 250 -1.35 -9.19 19.12
N ILE A 251 -2.41 -9.99 18.99
CA ILE A 251 -3.79 -9.55 19.24
C ILE A 251 -4.02 -9.19 20.70
N MET A 252 -3.29 -9.80 21.65
CA MET A 252 -3.39 -9.42 23.06
C MET A 252 -2.87 -8.00 23.30
N ARG A 253 -1.92 -7.53 22.47
CA ARG A 253 -1.52 -6.12 22.49
C ARG A 253 -2.60 -5.20 21.95
N VAL A 254 -3.35 -5.64 20.93
CA VAL A 254 -4.52 -4.90 20.42
C VAL A 254 -5.60 -4.79 21.50
N ASP A 255 -5.92 -5.87 22.21
CA ASP A 255 -6.83 -5.85 23.38
C ASP A 255 -6.32 -4.92 24.49
N GLY A 256 -5.00 -4.87 24.71
CA GLY A 256 -4.36 -3.90 25.59
C GLY A 256 -4.69 -2.45 25.19
N TYR A 257 -4.61 -2.12 23.89
CA TYR A 257 -4.98 -0.80 23.40
C TYR A 257 -6.48 -0.52 23.42
N ARG A 258 -7.36 -1.54 23.35
CA ARG A 258 -8.80 -1.36 23.63
C ARG A 258 -9.02 -0.82 25.04
N LYS A 259 -8.30 -1.35 26.03
CA LYS A 259 -8.38 -0.86 27.42
C LYS A 259 -7.89 0.58 27.53
N PHE A 260 -6.87 0.95 26.75
CA PHE A 260 -6.41 2.34 26.64
C PHE A 260 -7.48 3.25 26.03
N CYS A 261 -8.12 2.87 24.92
CA CYS A 261 -9.24 3.62 24.34
C CYS A 261 -10.38 3.80 25.37
N ASN A 262 -10.72 2.77 26.14
CA ASN A 262 -11.71 2.89 27.22
C ASN A 262 -11.23 3.83 28.34
N LYS A 263 -9.93 3.88 28.65
CA LYS A 263 -9.37 4.85 29.60
C LYS A 263 -9.56 6.29 29.13
N LEU A 264 -9.30 6.56 27.84
CA LEU A 264 -9.55 7.87 27.22
C LEU A 264 -11.02 8.28 27.31
N TRP A 265 -11.93 7.35 26.98
CA TRP A 265 -13.37 7.56 27.09
C TRP A 265 -13.78 7.93 28.52
N ASN A 266 -13.33 7.16 29.51
CA ASN A 266 -13.67 7.43 30.91
C ASN A 266 -13.09 8.76 31.41
N ALA A 267 -11.85 9.11 31.04
CA ALA A 267 -11.24 10.39 31.39
C ALA A 267 -12.03 11.57 30.78
N THR A 268 -12.41 11.45 29.51
CA THR A 268 -13.18 12.47 28.78
C THR A 268 -14.58 12.62 29.37
N ARG A 269 -15.28 11.50 29.59
CA ARG A 269 -16.60 11.48 30.21
C ARG A 269 -16.56 12.09 31.61
N PHE A 270 -15.55 11.78 32.42
CA PHE A 270 -15.39 12.38 33.74
C PHE A 270 -15.21 13.90 33.65
N ALA A 271 -14.39 14.41 32.72
CA ALA A 271 -14.21 15.84 32.51
C ALA A 271 -15.51 16.53 32.06
N LEU A 272 -16.26 15.92 31.13
CA LEU A 272 -17.54 16.44 30.65
C LEU A 272 -18.60 16.53 31.78
N LEU A 273 -18.62 15.57 32.71
CA LEU A 273 -19.51 15.60 33.88
C LEU A 273 -19.20 16.74 34.86
N LYS A 274 -18.04 17.41 34.72
CA LYS A 274 -17.65 18.56 35.54
C LYS A 274 -17.97 19.89 34.86
N LEU A 275 -18.39 19.88 33.60
CA LEU A 275 -18.86 21.07 32.92
C LEU A 275 -20.30 21.36 33.38
N GLU A 276 -20.59 22.62 33.67
CA GLU A 276 -21.92 23.08 34.04
C GLU A 276 -22.87 23.03 32.82
N ASP A 277 -24.18 22.92 33.07
CA ASP A 277 -25.18 22.99 32.01
C ASP A 277 -25.08 24.33 31.28
N GLY A 278 -24.94 24.29 29.94
CA GLY A 278 -24.74 25.48 29.13
C GLY A 278 -23.31 26.03 29.14
N PHE A 279 -22.32 25.26 29.61
CA PHE A 279 -20.92 25.62 29.49
C PHE A 279 -20.55 25.94 28.03
N LEU A 280 -20.06 27.16 27.81
CA LEU A 280 -19.55 27.61 26.53
C LEU A 280 -18.02 27.70 26.62
N PRO A 281 -17.27 26.90 25.85
CA PRO A 281 -15.82 27.03 25.81
C PRO A 281 -15.43 28.41 25.28
N THR A 282 -14.32 28.95 25.78
CA THR A 282 -13.78 30.21 25.26
C THR A 282 -13.38 30.05 23.80
N ALA A 283 -13.68 31.05 22.97
CA ALA A 283 -13.35 31.03 21.55
C ALA A 283 -11.83 31.00 21.26
N THR A 284 -11.01 31.28 22.27
CA THR A 284 -9.55 31.22 22.17
C THR A 284 -8.98 30.23 23.17
N ALA A 285 -7.84 29.64 22.83
CA ALA A 285 -7.03 28.82 23.72
C ALA A 285 -6.13 29.66 24.66
N ALA A 286 -6.40 30.96 24.79
CA ALA A 286 -5.60 31.85 25.62
C ALA A 286 -5.80 31.52 27.10
N LYS A 287 -4.71 31.60 27.88
CA LYS A 287 -4.77 31.48 29.34
C LYS A 287 -5.52 32.68 29.92
N SER A 288 -6.37 32.41 30.90
CA SER A 288 -7.06 33.41 31.70
C SER A 288 -6.14 34.16 32.68
N GLY A 289 -4.93 33.63 32.93
CA GLY A 289 -3.98 34.14 33.92
C GLY A 289 -4.26 33.67 35.35
N ARG A 290 -5.40 33.00 35.57
CA ARG A 290 -5.87 32.50 36.88
C ARG A 290 -5.70 30.98 37.05
N GLU A 291 -4.94 30.34 36.16
CA GLU A 291 -4.69 28.90 36.22
C GLU A 291 -3.88 28.55 37.47
N SER A 292 -4.35 27.53 38.19
CA SER A 292 -3.65 26.85 39.27
C SER A 292 -2.35 26.21 38.78
N LEU A 293 -1.48 25.80 39.73
CA LEU A 293 -0.26 25.08 39.40
C LEU A 293 -0.52 23.78 38.64
N ALA A 294 -1.56 23.03 39.01
CA ALA A 294 -1.95 21.78 38.36
C ALA A 294 -2.39 22.02 36.90
N GLU A 295 -3.20 23.05 36.65
CA GLU A 295 -3.62 23.44 35.30
C GLU A 295 -2.44 23.90 34.45
N ARG A 296 -1.53 24.71 35.01
CA ARG A 296 -0.30 25.12 34.31
C ARG A 296 0.59 23.92 33.97
N TRP A 297 0.69 22.95 34.89
CA TRP A 297 1.49 21.75 34.69
C TRP A 297 0.93 20.86 33.57
N ILE A 298 -0.37 20.56 33.57
CA ILE A 298 -0.97 19.72 32.53
C ILE A 298 -0.95 20.40 31.16
N LEU A 299 -1.14 21.73 31.09
CA LEU A 299 -0.99 22.50 29.86
C LEU A 299 0.45 22.44 29.32
N ASN A 300 1.46 22.49 30.19
CA ASN A 300 2.85 22.29 29.78
C ASN A 300 3.08 20.86 29.25
N LYS A 301 2.59 19.83 29.95
CA LYS A 301 2.69 18.43 29.50
C LYS A 301 2.00 18.20 28.16
N LEU A 302 0.83 18.80 27.96
CA LEU A 302 0.11 18.78 26.68
C LEU A 302 0.96 19.42 25.57
N ASN A 303 1.56 20.58 25.84
CA ASN A 303 2.42 21.24 24.85
C ASN A 303 3.65 20.39 24.49
N VAL A 304 4.30 19.77 25.48
CA VAL A 304 5.43 18.84 25.25
C VAL A 304 5.00 17.67 24.37
N ALA A 305 3.88 17.02 24.72
CA ALA A 305 3.36 15.89 23.94
C ALA A 305 2.96 16.32 22.52
N ALA A 306 2.31 17.48 22.36
CA ALA A 306 1.91 17.99 21.04
C ALA A 306 3.13 18.30 20.15
N VAL A 307 4.19 18.88 20.70
CA VAL A 307 5.45 19.12 19.96
C VAL A 307 6.08 17.79 19.54
N GLU A 308 6.18 16.83 20.46
CA GLU A 308 6.76 15.51 20.16
C GLU A 308 5.95 14.76 19.11
N VAL A 309 4.63 14.71 19.22
CA VAL A 309 3.75 14.06 18.23
C VAL A 309 3.92 14.69 16.85
N ASN A 310 3.91 16.02 16.75
CA ASN A 310 4.07 16.71 15.47
C ASN A 310 5.43 16.41 14.82
N ASP A 311 6.51 16.44 15.59
CA ASP A 311 7.85 16.11 15.11
C ASP A 311 7.92 14.66 14.61
N GLN A 312 7.40 13.71 15.40
CA GLN A 312 7.44 12.30 15.05
C GLN A 312 6.57 11.95 13.85
N LEU A 313 5.39 12.57 13.70
CA LEU A 313 4.57 12.43 12.49
C LEU A 313 5.24 13.04 11.25
N GLY A 314 5.91 14.19 11.41
CA GLY A 314 6.73 14.80 10.36
C GLY A 314 7.84 13.86 9.88
N GLN A 315 8.45 13.11 10.79
CA GLN A 315 9.49 12.11 10.51
C GLN A 315 8.94 10.73 10.09
N ARG A 316 7.61 10.56 10.00
CA ARG A 316 6.93 9.26 9.75
C ARG A 316 7.22 8.20 10.82
N ASN A 317 7.56 8.63 12.04
CA ASN A 317 7.78 7.74 13.18
C ASN A 317 6.49 7.56 13.98
N PHE A 318 5.56 6.76 13.44
CA PHE A 318 4.25 6.53 14.07
C PHE A 318 4.37 5.81 15.43
N MET A 319 5.41 5.00 15.64
CA MET A 319 5.67 4.34 16.92
C MET A 319 5.95 5.37 18.01
N LYS A 320 6.85 6.34 17.78
CA LYS A 320 7.14 7.36 18.78
C LYS A 320 5.97 8.34 18.95
N ALA A 321 5.24 8.65 17.89
CA ALA A 321 4.04 9.47 18.00
C ALA A 321 2.97 8.81 18.89
N THR A 322 2.72 7.51 18.72
CA THR A 322 1.77 6.77 19.56
C THR A 322 2.27 6.61 21.00
N ASP A 323 3.57 6.42 21.22
CA ASP A 323 4.18 6.39 22.56
C ASP A 323 4.03 7.73 23.30
N ALA A 324 4.25 8.86 22.61
CA ALA A 324 4.04 10.19 23.18
C ALA A 324 2.58 10.44 23.58
N ILE A 325 1.63 10.01 22.74
CA ILE A 325 0.19 10.08 23.06
C ILE A 325 -0.13 9.20 24.28
N TYR A 326 0.34 7.96 24.28
CA TYR A 326 0.07 7.01 25.36
C TYR A 326 0.62 7.49 26.71
N LYS A 327 1.80 8.12 26.72
CA LYS A 327 2.42 8.67 27.95
C LYS A 327 1.73 9.92 28.49
N PHE A 328 1.09 10.69 27.63
CA PHE A 328 0.37 11.90 28.05
C PHE A 328 -0.94 11.57 28.77
N TRP A 329 -1.65 10.54 28.32
CA TRP A 329 -2.96 10.12 28.80
C TRP A 329 -2.89 9.12 29.97
#